data_AF-A0A6L3XTX0-F1
#
_entry.id   AF-A0A6L3XTX0-F1
#
_cell.length_a   1.000
_cell.length_b   1.000
_cell.length_c   1.000
_cell.angle_alpha   90.00
_cell.angle_beta   90.00
_cell.angle_gamma   90.00
#
_symmetry.space_group_name_H-M   'P 1'
#
loop_
_entity.id
_entity.type
_entity.pdbx_description
1 polymer ?
#
loop_
_entity_poly.entity_id
_entity_poly.type
_entity_poly.pdbx_seq_one_letter_code
_entity_poly.pdbx_strand_id
1 'polypeptide(L)'
;MSTTDDSFSVTHDPIDIQRPSLKERWWHIMDTWKIGIIPLPLFVLAGALIAIDCLGGKLPSDIVVMVATLAFFGFAYGEFGKRLPIVGKLGAAAICATFIPSALVYYGLLPDVVVESTTKFYKSTNILYLYICCIIVGSIMSMNRTVLIQGFLRIFFPMLCGEIVGMIVGMGVGLALGLEPFQIFFFIILPIMAGGVGEGAIPLSIGYATLLHMDQGVALGRVLPIVML
;
A
#
# COMPACT_ATOMS: atom_id res chain seq x y z
N MET A 1 35.31 68.57 -35.50
CA MET A 1 34.81 68.94 -34.17
C MET A 1 33.28 68.96 -34.26
N SER A 2 32.64 67.85 -33.92
CA SER A 2 31.18 67.71 -33.86
C SER A 2 30.90 66.58 -32.87
N THR A 3 30.31 66.96 -31.75
CA THR A 3 29.84 66.12 -30.65
C THR A 3 28.50 65.50 -31.02
N THR A 4 28.28 64.22 -30.75
CA THR A 4 26.96 63.68 -30.42
C THR A 4 27.11 62.40 -29.61
N ASP A 5 26.58 62.46 -28.39
CA ASP A 5 26.42 61.41 -27.41
C ASP A 5 25.37 60.38 -27.89
N ASP A 6 25.75 59.11 -27.97
CA ASP A 6 24.80 58.00 -28.06
C ASP A 6 24.54 57.44 -26.64
N SER A 7 23.76 58.18 -25.86
CA SER A 7 23.15 57.67 -24.64
C SER A 7 21.93 56.81 -25.00
N PHE A 8 22.10 55.49 -25.04
CA PHE A 8 20.99 54.54 -25.09
C PHE A 8 20.08 54.74 -23.87
N SER A 9 18.86 55.21 -24.12
CA SER A 9 17.81 55.26 -23.11
C SER A 9 17.26 53.85 -22.89
N VAL A 10 17.64 53.25 -21.76
CA VAL A 10 17.00 52.03 -21.27
C VAL A 10 15.63 52.45 -20.75
N THR A 11 14.58 52.21 -21.54
CA THR A 11 13.20 52.30 -21.09
C THR A 11 13.00 51.28 -19.97
N HIS A 12 12.87 51.76 -18.73
CA HIS A 12 12.35 50.98 -17.62
C HIS A 12 10.88 50.68 -17.90
N ASP A 13 10.61 49.59 -18.61
CA ASP A 13 9.29 48.96 -18.54
C ASP A 13 9.08 48.49 -17.09
N PRO A 14 8.04 48.95 -16.40
CA PRO A 14 7.73 48.43 -15.08
C PRO A 14 7.37 46.95 -15.23
N ILE A 15 8.12 46.08 -14.56
CA ILE A 15 7.80 44.67 -14.43
C ILE A 15 6.48 44.59 -13.66
N ASP A 16 5.38 44.48 -14.39
CA ASP A 16 4.06 44.28 -13.83
C ASP A 16 4.02 42.86 -13.26
N ILE A 17 4.26 42.75 -11.95
CA ILE A 17 4.14 41.49 -11.21
C ILE A 17 2.64 41.15 -11.16
N GLN A 18 2.15 40.51 -12.24
CA GLN A 18 0.81 39.94 -12.28
C GLN A 18 0.65 39.01 -11.08
N ARG A 19 -0.20 39.42 -10.13
CA ARG A 19 -0.61 38.58 -9.01
C ARG A 19 -1.29 37.33 -9.61
N PRO A 20 -0.88 36.11 -9.23
CA PRO A 20 -1.43 34.91 -9.84
C PRO A 20 -2.95 34.88 -9.66
N SER A 21 -3.65 34.59 -10.75
CA SER A 21 -5.11 34.48 -10.79
C SER A 21 -5.59 33.46 -9.74
N LEU A 22 -6.76 33.66 -9.14
CA LEU A 22 -7.34 32.69 -8.19
C LEU A 22 -7.42 31.28 -8.77
N LYS A 23 -7.59 31.15 -10.10
CA LYS A 23 -7.49 29.87 -10.81
C LYS A 23 -6.07 29.32 -10.75
N GLU A 24 -5.06 30.09 -11.15
CA GLU A 24 -3.65 29.65 -11.13
C GLU A 24 -3.17 29.31 -9.72
N ARG A 25 -3.63 30.05 -8.72
CA ARG A 25 -3.35 29.78 -7.31
C ARG A 25 -4.05 28.50 -6.82
N TRP A 26 -5.27 28.24 -7.29
CA TRP A 26 -5.99 26.99 -7.00
C TRP A 26 -5.35 25.78 -7.68
N TRP A 27 -4.93 25.90 -8.94
CA TRP A 27 -4.15 24.89 -9.66
C TRP A 27 -2.79 24.66 -8.98
N HIS A 28 -2.10 25.73 -8.58
CA HIS A 28 -0.87 25.61 -7.78
C HIS A 28 -1.10 24.89 -6.46
N ILE A 29 -2.21 25.14 -5.75
CA ILE A 29 -2.52 24.44 -4.48
C ILE A 29 -2.78 22.96 -4.73
N MET A 30 -3.51 22.60 -5.79
CA MET A 30 -3.70 21.20 -6.18
C MET A 30 -2.39 20.51 -6.57
N ASP A 31 -1.48 21.22 -7.25
CA ASP A 31 -0.22 20.65 -7.71
C ASP A 31 0.89 20.64 -6.64
N THR A 32 0.87 21.57 -5.70
CA THR A 32 1.95 21.74 -4.70
C THR A 32 1.69 20.96 -3.41
N TRP A 33 0.43 20.79 -2.99
CA TRP A 33 0.08 20.09 -1.75
C TRP A 33 -0.57 18.74 -2.05
N LYS A 34 0.24 17.67 -1.99
CA LYS A 34 -0.17 16.28 -2.21
C LYS A 34 0.02 15.44 -0.95
N ILE A 35 -0.94 14.56 -0.68
CA ILE A 35 -0.85 13.51 0.35
C ILE A 35 -0.79 12.20 -0.43
N GLY A 36 0.39 11.59 -0.53
CA GLY A 36 0.64 10.51 -1.48
C GLY A 36 0.46 10.96 -2.94
N ILE A 37 -0.50 10.34 -3.64
CA ILE A 37 -0.82 10.59 -5.07
C ILE A 37 -2.02 11.56 -5.21
N ILE A 38 -2.79 11.78 -4.15
CA ILE A 38 -4.04 12.54 -4.19
C ILE A 38 -3.78 14.00 -3.80
N PRO A 39 -4.25 14.99 -4.59
CA PRO A 39 -4.14 16.39 -4.24
C PRO A 39 -4.99 16.69 -2.99
N LEU A 40 -4.45 17.50 -2.09
CA LEU A 40 -5.02 17.74 -0.75
C LEU A 40 -6.51 18.16 -0.76
N PRO A 41 -6.99 18.99 -1.72
CA PRO A 41 -8.42 19.33 -1.79
C PRO A 41 -9.33 18.13 -2.02
N LEU A 42 -8.93 17.17 -2.87
CA LEU A 42 -9.68 15.93 -3.12
C LEU A 42 -9.65 15.01 -1.89
N PHE A 43 -8.53 14.98 -1.18
CA PHE A 43 -8.41 14.22 0.06
C PHE A 43 -9.34 14.77 1.16
N VAL A 44 -9.38 16.10 1.35
CA VAL A 44 -10.28 16.75 2.32
C VAL A 44 -11.74 16.53 1.94
N LEU A 45 -12.08 16.63 0.64
CA LEU A 45 -13.42 16.36 0.15
C LEU A 45 -13.86 14.91 0.46
N ALA A 46 -13.00 13.93 0.16
CA ALA A 46 -13.27 12.53 0.46
C ALA A 46 -13.49 12.30 1.97
N GLY A 47 -12.63 12.88 2.82
CA GLY A 47 -12.77 12.82 4.27
C GLY A 47 -14.07 13.45 4.78
N ALA A 48 -14.49 14.58 4.20
CA ALA A 48 -15.75 15.23 4.55
C ALA A 48 -16.97 14.36 4.20
N LEU A 49 -16.97 13.75 3.00
CA LEU A 49 -18.05 12.84 2.59
C LEU A 49 -18.13 11.60 3.49
N ILE A 50 -16.99 10.97 3.79
CA ILE A 50 -16.93 9.82 4.70
C ILE A 50 -17.43 10.20 6.10
N ALA A 51 -17.07 11.39 6.60
CA ALA A 51 -17.54 11.87 7.91
C ALA A 51 -19.06 12.10 7.91
N ILE A 52 -19.62 12.67 6.84
CA ILE A 52 -21.07 12.87 6.69
C ILE A 52 -21.79 11.52 6.68
N ASP A 53 -21.29 10.54 5.92
CA ASP A 53 -21.88 9.20 5.86
C ASP A 53 -21.78 8.46 7.20
N CYS A 54 -20.69 8.66 7.95
CA CYS A 54 -20.54 8.14 9.32
C CYS A 54 -21.54 8.80 10.29
N LEU A 55 -21.75 10.12 10.20
CA LEU A 55 -22.72 10.84 11.02
C LEU A 55 -24.17 10.46 10.68
N GLY A 56 -24.42 10.14 9.41
CA GLY A 56 -25.70 9.59 8.93
C GLY A 56 -25.95 8.14 9.39
N GLY A 57 -24.98 7.51 10.05
CA GLY A 57 -25.09 6.16 10.62
C GLY A 57 -25.14 5.05 9.58
N LYS A 58 -24.90 5.34 8.30
CA LYS A 58 -24.92 4.35 7.21
C LYS A 58 -23.86 4.69 6.19
N LEU A 59 -22.90 3.80 6.04
CA LEU A 59 -21.88 3.89 4.99
C LEU A 59 -22.21 2.85 3.92
N PRO A 60 -22.64 3.26 2.70
CA PRO A 60 -23.00 2.31 1.65
C PRO A 60 -21.85 1.35 1.35
N SER A 61 -22.12 0.05 1.31
CA SER A 61 -21.12 -0.97 0.99
C SER A 61 -20.88 -1.14 -0.52
N ASP A 62 -21.21 -0.11 -1.31
CA ASP A 62 -21.02 -0.09 -2.76
C ASP A 62 -19.55 0.04 -3.11
N ILE A 63 -19.13 -0.60 -4.22
CA ILE A 63 -17.72 -0.62 -4.66
C ILE A 63 -17.13 0.79 -4.73
N VAL A 64 -17.88 1.77 -5.24
CA VAL A 64 -17.39 3.15 -5.40
C VAL A 64 -17.07 3.79 -4.05
N VAL A 65 -17.99 3.69 -3.08
CA VAL A 65 -17.83 4.28 -1.74
C VAL A 65 -16.74 3.55 -0.96
N MET A 66 -16.70 2.22 -1.04
CA MET A 66 -15.71 1.40 -0.35
C MET A 66 -14.30 1.64 -0.89
N VAL A 67 -14.11 1.68 -2.21
CA VAL A 67 -12.80 1.96 -2.81
C VAL A 67 -12.33 3.38 -2.44
N ALA A 68 -13.22 4.37 -2.47
CA ALA A 68 -12.88 5.74 -2.05
C ALA A 68 -12.50 5.82 -0.56
N THR A 69 -13.25 5.13 0.30
CA THR A 69 -13.00 5.07 1.75
C THR A 69 -11.68 4.37 2.07
N LEU A 70 -11.43 3.21 1.47
CA LEU A 70 -10.18 2.46 1.63
C LEU A 70 -8.98 3.22 1.08
N ALA A 71 -9.12 3.89 -0.06
CA ALA A 71 -8.08 4.75 -0.62
C ALA A 71 -7.79 5.94 0.32
N PHE A 72 -8.82 6.61 0.83
CA PHE A 72 -8.66 7.72 1.78
C PHE A 72 -7.85 7.28 3.00
N PHE A 73 -8.28 6.23 3.70
CA PHE A 73 -7.57 5.73 4.88
C PHE A 73 -6.18 5.17 4.53
N GLY A 74 -6.05 4.45 3.42
CA GLY A 74 -4.77 3.88 2.97
C GLY A 74 -3.72 4.95 2.67
N PHE A 75 -4.09 6.03 1.97
CA PHE A 75 -3.20 7.15 1.73
C PHE A 75 -2.98 8.00 2.98
N ALA A 76 -3.99 8.16 3.85
CA ALA A 76 -3.85 8.88 5.13
C ALA A 76 -2.77 8.23 6.00
N TYR A 77 -2.89 6.93 6.27
CA TYR A 77 -1.96 6.18 7.11
C TYR A 77 -0.63 5.90 6.41
N GLY A 78 -0.65 5.74 5.08
CA GLY A 78 0.57 5.57 4.29
C GLY A 78 1.44 6.82 4.27
N GLU A 79 0.85 8.00 4.09
CA GLU A 79 1.57 9.28 4.16
C GLU A 79 2.08 9.56 5.58
N PHE A 80 1.26 9.27 6.60
CA PHE A 80 1.69 9.33 7.99
C PHE A 80 2.91 8.42 8.25
N GLY A 81 2.89 7.18 7.74
CA GLY A 81 4.00 6.24 7.85
C GLY A 81 5.27 6.72 7.16
N LYS A 82 5.17 7.31 5.97
CA LYS A 82 6.33 7.86 5.23
C LYS A 82 7.02 9.01 5.96
N ARG A 83 6.27 9.78 6.76
CA ARG A 83 6.80 10.93 7.51
C ARG A 83 7.49 10.55 8.81
N LEU A 84 7.46 9.28 9.22
CA LEU A 84 8.13 8.81 10.43
C LEU A 84 9.63 8.53 10.18
N PRO A 85 10.56 9.20 10.90
CA PRO A 85 11.99 9.19 10.60
C PRO A 85 12.70 7.85 10.85
N ILE A 86 12.18 7.02 11.76
CA ILE A 86 12.79 5.72 12.13
C ILE A 86 12.26 4.58 11.25
N VAL A 87 10.94 4.57 10.99
CA VAL A 87 10.27 3.47 10.28
C VAL A 87 10.34 3.66 8.75
N GLY A 88 10.47 4.91 8.26
CA GLY A 88 10.33 5.28 6.86
C GLY A 88 11.23 4.52 5.87
N LYS A 89 12.38 3.99 6.32
CA LYS A 89 13.33 3.24 5.48
C LYS A 89 12.99 1.75 5.33
N LEU A 90 12.08 1.22 6.15
CA LEU A 90 11.75 -0.22 6.23
C LEU A 90 10.37 -0.54 5.63
N GLY A 91 9.87 0.29 4.72
CA GLY A 91 8.52 0.10 4.17
C GLY A 91 7.39 0.57 5.09
N ALA A 92 7.66 1.57 5.95
CA ALA A 92 6.68 2.14 6.90
C ALA A 92 5.30 2.43 6.31
N ALA A 93 5.22 2.84 5.04
CA ALA A 93 3.94 3.16 4.42
C ALA A 93 2.98 1.97 4.46
N ALA A 94 3.45 0.77 4.10
CA ALA A 94 2.63 -0.44 4.10
C ALA A 94 2.37 -0.96 5.52
N ILE A 95 3.37 -0.87 6.41
CA ILE A 95 3.25 -1.27 7.81
C ILE A 95 2.23 -0.38 8.53
N CYS A 96 2.36 0.95 8.42
CA CYS A 96 1.43 1.88 9.04
C CYS A 96 0.02 1.77 8.43
N ALA A 97 -0.10 1.59 7.11
CA ALA A 97 -1.41 1.41 6.46
C ALA A 97 -2.12 0.11 6.86
N THR A 98 -1.41 -0.90 7.37
CA THR A 98 -2.00 -2.16 7.83
C THR A 98 -2.22 -2.20 9.34
N PHE A 99 -1.22 -1.79 10.13
CA PHE A 99 -1.28 -1.88 11.60
C PHE A 99 -2.10 -0.76 12.24
N ILE A 100 -2.08 0.47 11.73
CA ILE A 100 -2.86 1.57 12.33
C ILE A 100 -4.36 1.30 12.29
N PRO A 101 -4.98 0.96 11.14
CA PRO A 101 -6.41 0.66 11.12
C PRO A 101 -6.75 -0.58 11.96
N SER A 102 -5.90 -1.61 11.97
CA SER A 102 -6.08 -2.79 12.84
C SER A 102 -6.06 -2.40 14.33
N ALA A 103 -5.12 -1.54 14.74
CA ALA A 103 -5.05 -1.00 16.10
C ALA A 103 -6.27 -0.12 16.45
N LEU A 104 -6.73 0.73 15.53
CA LEU A 104 -7.92 1.56 15.73
C LEU A 104 -9.19 0.73 15.93
N VAL A 105 -9.32 -0.38 15.21
CA VAL A 105 -10.40 -1.35 15.41
C VAL A 105 -10.26 -2.04 16.78
N TYR A 106 -9.06 -2.45 17.17
CA TYR A 106 -8.82 -3.07 18.48
C TYR A 106 -9.14 -2.12 19.65
N TYR A 107 -8.82 -0.83 19.53
CA TYR A 107 -9.12 0.19 20.55
C TYR A 107 -10.54 0.76 20.48
N GLY A 108 -11.36 0.35 19.50
CA GLY A 108 -12.72 0.87 19.33
C GLY A 108 -12.79 2.34 18.92
N LEU A 109 -11.73 2.88 18.32
CA LEU A 109 -11.65 4.26 17.85
C LEU A 109 -12.25 4.44 16.45
N LEU A 110 -12.37 3.35 15.68
CA LEU A 110 -12.99 3.36 14.36
C LEU A 110 -14.51 3.19 14.50
N PRO A 111 -15.34 4.00 13.81
CA PRO A 111 -16.79 3.82 13.85
C PRO A 111 -17.22 2.43 13.36
N ASP A 112 -18.13 1.79 14.10
CA ASP A 112 -18.63 0.43 13.78
C ASP A 112 -19.19 0.32 12.35
N VAL A 113 -19.83 1.40 11.88
CA VAL A 113 -20.36 1.51 10.50
C VAL A 113 -19.27 1.32 9.43
N VAL A 114 -18.04 1.77 9.69
CA VAL A 114 -16.92 1.61 8.76
C VAL A 114 -16.41 0.16 8.78
N VAL A 115 -16.33 -0.44 9.97
CA VAL A 115 -15.87 -1.82 10.15
C VAL A 115 -16.84 -2.81 9.51
N GLU A 116 -18.14 -2.65 9.76
CA GLU A 116 -19.19 -3.51 9.21
C GLU A 116 -19.24 -3.40 7.69
N SER A 117 -19.28 -2.17 7.14
CA SER A 117 -19.33 -1.97 5.68
C SER A 117 -18.08 -2.50 5.00
N THR A 118 -16.89 -2.32 5.58
CA THR A 118 -15.64 -2.89 5.06
C THR A 118 -15.68 -4.42 5.09
N THR A 119 -16.10 -5.02 6.20
CA THR A 119 -16.17 -6.49 6.34
C THR A 119 -17.16 -7.09 5.33
N LYS A 120 -18.32 -6.47 5.19
CA LYS A 120 -19.34 -6.88 4.22
C LYS A 120 -18.83 -6.75 2.78
N PHE A 121 -18.14 -5.66 2.47
CA PHE A 121 -17.56 -5.43 1.15
C PHE A 121 -16.56 -6.53 0.76
N TYR A 122 -15.62 -6.85 1.65
CA TYR A 122 -14.58 -7.85 1.40
C TYR A 122 -15.16 -9.27 1.29
N LYS A 123 -16.10 -9.64 2.18
CA LYS A 123 -16.73 -10.98 2.18
C LYS A 123 -17.73 -11.17 1.03
N SER A 124 -18.51 -10.15 0.68
CA SER A 124 -19.55 -10.26 -0.35
C SER A 124 -19.00 -10.17 -1.76
N THR A 125 -18.01 -9.31 -1.99
CA THR A 125 -17.51 -9.02 -3.35
C THR A 125 -16.41 -9.97 -3.78
N ASN A 126 -15.77 -10.70 -2.84
CA ASN A 126 -14.57 -11.50 -3.13
C ASN A 126 -13.49 -10.68 -3.86
N ILE A 127 -13.40 -9.39 -3.56
CA ILE A 127 -12.51 -8.46 -4.26
C ILE A 127 -11.02 -8.81 -4.05
N LEU A 128 -10.70 -9.54 -2.97
CA LEU A 128 -9.37 -10.11 -2.75
C LEU A 128 -8.99 -11.11 -3.83
N TYR A 129 -9.88 -12.02 -4.18
CA TYR A 129 -9.61 -13.00 -5.23
C TYR A 129 -9.42 -12.30 -6.57
N LEU A 130 -10.25 -11.30 -6.88
CA LEU A 130 -10.08 -10.47 -8.08
C LEU A 130 -8.71 -9.78 -8.08
N TYR A 131 -8.32 -9.14 -6.97
CA TYR A 131 -7.05 -8.47 -6.81
C TYR A 131 -5.85 -9.42 -6.99
N ILE A 132 -5.89 -10.59 -6.35
CA ILE A 132 -4.85 -11.62 -6.46
C ILE A 132 -4.75 -12.12 -7.91
N CYS A 133 -5.88 -12.40 -8.57
CA CYS A 133 -5.88 -12.78 -9.98
C CYS A 133 -5.27 -11.70 -10.86
N CYS A 134 -5.64 -10.43 -10.66
CA CYS A 134 -5.10 -9.31 -11.42
C CYS A 134 -3.59 -9.13 -11.21
N ILE A 135 -3.09 -9.27 -9.98
CA ILE A 135 -1.65 -9.18 -9.70
C ILE A 135 -0.90 -10.34 -10.33
N ILE A 136 -1.34 -11.59 -10.14
CA ILE A 136 -0.64 -12.76 -10.69
C ILE A 136 -0.61 -12.70 -12.23
N VAL A 137 -1.76 -12.47 -12.86
CA VAL A 137 -1.85 -12.38 -14.33
C VAL A 137 -1.08 -11.16 -14.84
N GLY A 138 -1.19 -10.02 -14.15
CA GLY A 138 -0.48 -8.79 -14.50
C GLY A 138 1.03 -8.95 -14.44
N SER A 139 1.56 -9.55 -13.37
CA SER A 139 2.99 -9.80 -13.20
C SER A 139 3.54 -10.76 -14.25
N ILE A 140 2.77 -11.78 -14.65
CA ILE A 140 3.15 -12.69 -15.74
C ILE A 140 3.12 -11.98 -17.10
N MET A 141 2.05 -11.23 -17.40
CA MET A 141 1.90 -10.53 -18.69
C MET A 141 2.91 -9.39 -18.86
N SER A 142 3.33 -8.75 -17.77
CA SER A 142 4.30 -7.65 -17.80
C SER A 142 5.71 -8.14 -18.14
N MET A 143 6.01 -9.43 -18.03
CA MET A 143 7.34 -9.96 -18.29
C MET A 143 7.53 -10.30 -19.77
N ASN A 144 8.68 -9.92 -20.33
CA ASN A 144 8.99 -10.23 -21.73
C ASN A 144 9.07 -11.76 -21.92
N ARG A 145 8.31 -12.29 -22.88
CA ARG A 145 8.28 -13.73 -23.21
C ARG A 145 9.66 -14.35 -23.44
N THR A 146 10.61 -13.59 -24.00
CA THR A 146 11.97 -14.07 -24.26
C THR A 146 12.74 -14.26 -22.97
N VAL A 147 12.58 -13.34 -22.00
CA VAL A 147 13.17 -13.44 -20.65
C VAL A 147 12.48 -14.53 -19.85
N LEU A 148 11.16 -14.71 -19.98
CA LEU A 148 10.46 -15.83 -19.35
C LEU A 148 11.02 -17.18 -19.83
N ILE A 149 11.16 -17.38 -21.14
CA ILE A 149 11.60 -18.67 -21.69
C ILE A 149 13.11 -18.92 -21.48
N GLN A 150 13.96 -17.93 -21.73
CA GLN A 150 15.43 -18.08 -21.54
C GLN A 150 15.82 -18.01 -20.07
N GLY A 151 15.10 -17.20 -19.29
CA GLY A 151 15.32 -17.00 -17.86
C GLY A 151 14.70 -18.09 -17.01
N PHE A 152 13.76 -18.90 -17.52
CA PHE A 152 13.11 -19.95 -16.73
C PHE A 152 14.15 -20.83 -16.04
N LEU A 153 15.01 -21.54 -16.78
CA LEU A 153 16.01 -22.40 -16.14
C LEU A 153 17.10 -21.63 -15.39
N ARG A 154 17.47 -20.43 -15.85
CA ARG A 154 18.55 -19.63 -15.26
C ARG A 154 18.17 -18.94 -13.95
N ILE A 155 16.89 -18.64 -13.75
CA ILE A 155 16.33 -17.99 -12.55
C ILE A 155 15.67 -19.03 -11.64
N PHE A 156 14.87 -19.95 -12.21
CA PHE A 156 14.15 -20.96 -11.43
C PHE A 156 15.09 -21.90 -10.69
N PHE A 157 16.18 -22.34 -11.32
CA PHE A 157 17.08 -23.30 -10.67
C PHE A 157 17.80 -22.69 -9.45
N PRO A 158 18.45 -21.51 -9.54
CA PRO A 158 19.01 -20.86 -8.35
C PRO A 158 17.97 -20.51 -7.29
N MET A 159 16.77 -20.08 -7.70
CA MET A 159 15.68 -19.77 -6.77
C MET A 159 15.26 -21.02 -6.00
N LEU A 160 14.98 -22.13 -6.70
CA LEU A 160 14.60 -23.40 -6.08
C LEU A 160 15.69 -23.97 -5.17
N CYS A 161 16.96 -23.90 -5.58
CA CYS A 161 18.07 -24.30 -4.72
C CYS A 161 18.14 -23.41 -3.46
N GLY A 162 17.97 -22.10 -3.61
CA GLY A 162 17.92 -21.16 -2.50
C GLY A 162 16.75 -21.46 -1.54
N GLU A 163 15.59 -21.82 -2.10
CA GLU A 163 14.41 -22.21 -1.32
C GLU A 163 14.64 -23.48 -0.52
N ILE A 164 15.21 -24.52 -1.13
CA ILE A 164 15.52 -25.79 -0.44
C ILE A 164 16.57 -25.58 0.65
N VAL A 165 17.65 -24.84 0.37
CA VAL A 165 18.69 -24.56 1.36
C VAL A 165 18.13 -23.70 2.49
N GLY A 166 17.37 -22.66 2.18
CA GLY A 166 16.71 -21.81 3.16
C GLY A 166 15.74 -22.59 4.05
N MET A 167 14.98 -23.51 3.46
CA MET A 167 14.08 -24.40 4.20
C MET A 167 14.85 -25.33 5.15
N ILE A 168 15.93 -25.97 4.69
CA ILE A 168 16.74 -26.86 5.54
C ILE A 168 17.37 -26.09 6.70
N VAL A 169 17.96 -24.92 6.41
CA VAL A 169 18.60 -24.08 7.45
C VAL A 169 17.54 -23.55 8.42
N GLY A 170 16.42 -23.03 7.91
CA GLY A 170 15.31 -22.52 8.73
C GLY A 170 14.72 -23.60 9.64
N MET A 171 14.50 -24.81 9.11
CA MET A 171 14.02 -25.95 9.90
C MET A 171 15.06 -26.38 10.94
N GLY A 172 16.34 -26.46 10.56
CA GLY A 172 17.42 -26.83 11.47
C GLY A 172 17.56 -25.88 12.65
N VAL A 173 17.53 -24.57 12.40
CA VAL A 173 17.58 -23.55 13.44
C VAL A 173 16.30 -23.56 14.29
N GLY A 174 15.13 -23.65 13.66
CA GLY A 174 13.85 -23.71 14.39
C GLY A 174 13.75 -24.91 15.32
N LEU A 175 14.21 -26.09 14.88
CA LEU A 175 14.25 -27.29 15.71
C LEU A 175 15.27 -27.17 16.84
N ALA A 176 16.44 -26.55 16.59
CA ALA A 176 17.43 -26.28 17.62
C ALA A 176 16.92 -25.31 18.71
N LEU A 177 16.00 -24.41 18.34
CA LEU A 177 15.29 -23.53 19.28
C LEU A 177 14.10 -24.21 19.99
N GLY A 178 13.83 -25.49 19.70
CA GLY A 178 12.77 -26.27 20.33
C GLY A 178 11.35 -25.97 19.82
N LEU A 179 11.22 -25.35 18.64
CA LEU A 179 9.92 -25.06 18.03
C LEU A 179 9.37 -26.30 17.30
N GLU A 180 8.04 -26.43 17.24
CA GLU A 180 7.42 -27.54 16.51
C GLU A 180 7.66 -27.43 14.99
N PRO A 181 7.98 -28.55 14.30
CA PRO A 181 8.21 -28.57 12.85
C PRO A 181 7.09 -27.91 12.03
N PHE A 182 5.84 -28.14 12.45
CA PHE A 182 4.66 -27.59 11.78
C PHE A 182 4.64 -26.06 11.88
N GLN A 183 4.90 -25.51 13.06
CA GLN A 183 4.89 -24.07 13.27
C GLN A 183 6.02 -23.39 12.50
N ILE A 184 7.20 -23.98 12.51
CA ILE A 184 8.37 -23.44 11.79
C ILE A 184 8.08 -23.41 10.29
N PHE A 185 7.56 -24.50 9.72
CA PHE A 185 7.34 -24.59 8.29
C PHE A 185 6.23 -23.64 7.80
N PHE A 186 5.05 -23.69 8.44
CA PHE A 186 3.87 -22.95 7.98
C PHE A 186 3.86 -21.49 8.43
N PHE A 187 4.30 -21.17 9.65
CA PHE A 187 4.19 -19.80 10.15
C PHE A 187 5.48 -19.00 10.06
N ILE A 188 6.63 -19.62 9.77
CA ILE A 188 7.91 -18.90 9.66
C ILE A 188 8.49 -19.02 8.25
N ILE A 189 8.83 -20.22 7.81
CA ILE A 189 9.58 -20.44 6.57
C ILE A 189 8.76 -20.05 5.34
N LEU A 190 7.56 -20.63 5.17
CA LEU A 190 6.70 -20.33 4.03
C LEU A 190 6.38 -18.83 3.88
N PRO A 191 6.03 -18.11 4.96
CA PRO A 191 5.93 -16.65 4.95
C PRO A 191 7.17 -15.90 4.46
N ILE A 192 8.36 -16.19 5.01
CA ILE A 192 9.61 -15.51 4.64
C ILE A 192 9.92 -15.71 3.16
N MET A 193 9.61 -16.90 2.64
CA MET A 193 9.86 -17.27 1.25
C MET A 193 8.77 -16.77 0.31
N ALA A 194 7.67 -16.23 0.84
CA ALA A 194 6.61 -15.66 0.02
C ALA A 194 7.03 -14.30 -0.57
N GLY A 195 6.45 -13.92 -1.71
CA GLY A 195 6.76 -12.69 -2.46
C GLY A 195 6.34 -11.38 -1.79
N GLY A 196 6.54 -11.23 -0.48
CA GLY A 196 6.15 -10.05 0.28
C GLY A 196 4.65 -10.02 0.64
N VAL A 197 4.19 -8.86 1.11
CA VAL A 197 2.85 -8.72 1.73
C VAL A 197 1.72 -8.89 0.71
N GLY A 198 1.82 -8.22 -0.44
CA GLY A 198 0.75 -8.19 -1.44
C GLY A 198 0.67 -9.47 -2.29
N GLU A 199 1.82 -9.98 -2.72
CA GLU A 199 1.89 -11.11 -3.67
C GLU A 199 1.97 -12.47 -2.94
N GLY A 200 2.44 -12.48 -1.69
CA GLY A 200 2.70 -13.69 -0.91
C GLY A 200 1.77 -13.86 0.30
N ALA A 201 1.88 -12.96 1.29
CA ALA A 201 1.22 -13.11 2.58
C ALA A 201 -0.31 -13.19 2.49
N ILE A 202 -0.92 -12.36 1.65
CA ILE A 202 -2.39 -12.33 1.48
C ILE A 202 -2.89 -13.64 0.85
N PRO A 203 -2.42 -14.10 -0.32
CA PRO A 203 -2.81 -15.40 -0.88
C PRO A 203 -2.56 -16.57 0.07
N LEU A 204 -1.41 -16.56 0.76
CA LEU A 204 -1.03 -17.61 1.70
C LEU A 204 -1.98 -17.67 2.91
N SER A 205 -2.39 -16.52 3.46
CA SER A 205 -3.37 -16.45 4.54
C SER A 205 -4.75 -16.98 4.15
N ILE A 206 -5.16 -16.79 2.90
CA ILE A 206 -6.41 -17.35 2.36
C ILE A 206 -6.29 -18.87 2.23
N GLY A 207 -5.17 -19.37 1.72
CA GLY A 207 -4.90 -20.81 1.65
C GLY A 207 -4.87 -21.47 3.02
N TYR A 208 -4.35 -20.79 4.05
CA TYR A 208 -4.38 -21.31 5.42
C TYR A 208 -5.78 -21.26 6.01
N ALA A 209 -6.58 -20.24 5.69
CA ALA A 209 -7.96 -20.17 6.13
C ALA A 209 -8.79 -21.35 5.60
N THR A 210 -8.56 -21.77 4.36
CA THR A 210 -9.26 -22.91 3.75
C THR A 210 -8.73 -24.26 4.24
N LEU A 211 -7.42 -24.42 4.42
CA LEU A 211 -6.79 -25.69 4.80
C LEU A 211 -6.81 -25.97 6.31
N LEU A 212 -6.63 -24.93 7.13
CA LEU A 212 -6.51 -25.05 8.59
C LEU A 212 -7.79 -24.61 9.32
N HIS A 213 -8.86 -24.30 8.57
CA HIS A 213 -10.15 -23.83 9.10
C HIS A 213 -10.03 -22.66 10.10
N MET A 214 -9.04 -21.80 9.88
CA MET A 214 -8.80 -20.61 10.68
C MET A 214 -9.35 -19.37 10.00
N ASP A 215 -9.67 -18.34 10.77
CA ASP A 215 -10.05 -17.05 10.18
C ASP A 215 -8.84 -16.44 9.43
N GLN A 216 -9.09 -15.95 8.21
CA GLN A 216 -8.06 -15.37 7.36
C GLN A 216 -7.33 -14.22 8.05
N GLY A 217 -8.04 -13.40 8.85
CA GLY A 217 -7.43 -12.30 9.59
C GLY A 217 -6.45 -12.78 10.66
N VAL A 218 -6.76 -13.90 11.31
CA VAL A 218 -5.86 -14.52 12.31
C VAL A 218 -4.63 -15.12 11.64
N ALA A 219 -4.80 -15.80 10.50
CA ALA A 219 -3.68 -16.33 9.72
C ALA A 219 -2.75 -15.20 9.25
N LEU A 220 -3.32 -14.14 8.69
CA LEU A 220 -2.56 -12.97 8.23
C LEU A 220 -1.83 -12.30 9.40
N GLY A 221 -2.48 -12.12 10.56
CA GLY A 221 -1.87 -11.50 11.74
C GLY A 221 -0.66 -12.26 12.28
N ARG A 222 -0.60 -13.59 12.10
CA ARG A 222 0.57 -14.41 12.48
C ARG A 222 1.72 -14.32 11.47
N VAL A 223 1.38 -14.23 10.19
CA VAL A 223 2.32 -14.25 9.06
C VAL A 223 2.93 -12.87 8.79
N LEU A 224 2.15 -11.81 8.97
CA LEU A 224 2.53 -10.43 8.59
C LEU A 224 3.83 -9.93 9.22
N PRO A 225 4.10 -10.13 10.54
CA PRO A 225 5.35 -9.63 11.15
C PRO A 225 6.61 -10.26 10.55
N ILE A 226 6.49 -11.49 10.07
CA ILE A 226 7.60 -12.29 9.56
C ILE A 226 7.92 -11.92 8.12
N VAL A 227 6.91 -11.55 7.34
CA VAL A 227 7.07 -11.09 5.95
C VAL A 227 7.62 -9.66 5.85
N MET A 228 7.50 -8.88 6.92
CA MET A 228 7.94 -7.49 6.99
C MET A 228 9.36 -7.30 7.56
N LEU A 229 10.08 -8.41 7.79
CA LEU A 229 11.47 -8.45 8.27
C LEU A 229 12.45 -8.17 7.11
#